data_AF-A0A7X8I672-F1
#
_entry.id   AF-A0A7X8I672-F1
#
_cell.length_a   1.000
_cell.length_b   1.000
_cell.length_c   1.000
_cell.angle_alpha   90.00
_cell.angle_beta   90.00
_cell.angle_gamma   90.00
#
_symmetry.space_group_name_H-M   'P 1'
#
loop_
_entity.id
_entity.type
_entity.pdbx_description
1 polymer ?
#
loop_
_entity_poly.entity_id
_entity_poly.type
_entity_poly.pdbx_seq_one_letter_code
_entity_poly.pdbx_strand_id
1 'polypeptide(L)'
;MKKIKFYPLLLFVFVAAFAVSCKETKEDDFCQAFSAIIDINPSCEIPSVCCPVDEGNCYYLSPDGKKYSCDASQASSTNPDGCNLAQEKYIEENCETTKMSAANRESIKLELTALTRQMMLKARNYSLCN
;
A
#
# COMPACT_ATOMS: atom_id res chain seq x y z
N MET A 1 -25.94 -59.52 16.89
CA MET A 1 -25.48 -58.30 17.58
C MET A 1 -24.46 -57.59 16.69
N LYS A 2 -24.76 -56.34 16.29
CA LYS A 2 -23.99 -55.53 15.34
C LYS A 2 -22.65 -55.11 15.98
N LYS A 3 -21.51 -55.45 15.36
CA LYS A 3 -20.18 -54.98 15.80
C LYS A 3 -19.95 -53.57 15.25
N ILE A 4 -20.02 -52.56 16.12
CA ILE A 4 -19.71 -51.17 15.80
C ILE A 4 -18.20 -51.05 15.60
N LYS A 5 -17.77 -50.71 14.39
CA LYS A 5 -16.36 -50.38 14.11
C LYS A 5 -16.11 -48.96 14.61
N PHE A 6 -15.35 -48.82 15.69
CA PHE A 6 -14.81 -47.54 16.13
C PHE A 6 -13.67 -47.15 15.19
N TYR A 7 -13.87 -46.11 14.40
CA TYR A 7 -12.81 -45.44 13.65
C TYR A 7 -12.14 -44.44 14.60
N PRO A 8 -10.84 -44.56 14.91
CA PRO A 8 -10.08 -43.50 15.55
C PRO A 8 -9.24 -42.84 14.46
N LEU A 9 -9.86 -42.12 13.54
CA LEU A 9 -9.09 -41.39 12.54
C LEU A 9 -9.83 -40.12 12.17
N LEU A 10 -9.09 -39.01 12.25
CA LEU A 10 -9.40 -37.71 11.66
C LEU A 10 -10.35 -36.83 12.48
N LEU A 11 -9.83 -36.26 13.58
CA LEU A 11 -10.33 -34.98 14.08
C LEU A 11 -9.20 -34.18 14.74
N PHE A 12 -8.09 -33.97 14.03
CA PHE A 12 -7.10 -32.93 14.39
C PHE A 12 -6.37 -32.43 13.14
N VAL A 13 -7.13 -31.79 12.26
CA VAL A 13 -6.64 -30.90 11.19
C VAL A 13 -7.78 -29.87 11.08
N PHE A 14 -7.67 -28.58 11.40
CA PHE A 14 -6.67 -27.60 11.07
C PHE A 14 -6.69 -26.48 12.13
N VAL A 15 -5.61 -26.29 12.88
CA VAL A 15 -5.26 -24.98 13.43
C VAL A 15 -3.78 -24.74 13.17
N ALA A 16 -3.41 -24.76 11.88
CA ALA A 16 -2.05 -24.49 11.42
C ALA A 16 -2.03 -23.54 10.22
N ALA A 17 -3.00 -22.63 10.13
CA ALA A 17 -3.03 -21.58 9.12
C ALA A 17 -2.84 -20.15 9.68
N PHE A 18 -2.78 -19.98 11.00
CA PHE A 18 -2.65 -18.66 11.65
C PHE A 18 -1.29 -18.44 12.34
N ALA A 19 -0.36 -19.38 12.21
CA ALA A 19 0.95 -19.32 12.87
C ALA A 19 2.12 -19.54 11.90
N VAL A 20 1.98 -19.11 10.63
CA VAL A 20 3.17 -18.76 9.83
C VAL A 20 3.56 -17.34 10.26
N SER A 21 4.00 -17.28 11.50
CA SER A 21 4.39 -16.11 12.24
C SER A 21 5.61 -15.51 11.57
N CYS A 22 5.42 -14.32 11.01
CA CYS A 22 6.27 -13.16 11.31
C CYS A 22 7.76 -13.45 11.28
N LYS A 23 8.27 -13.54 10.05
CA LYS A 23 9.70 -13.57 9.81
C LYS A 23 10.19 -12.13 9.91
N GLU A 24 10.96 -11.85 10.96
CA GLU A 24 11.70 -10.61 11.14
C GLU A 24 12.53 -10.30 9.89
N THR A 25 12.13 -9.29 9.12
CA THR A 25 13.04 -8.57 8.25
C THR A 25 13.14 -7.14 8.79
N LYS A 26 14.27 -6.84 9.40
CA LYS A 26 14.63 -5.45 9.69
C LYS A 26 14.76 -4.77 8.34
N GLU A 27 13.95 -3.73 8.10
CA GLU A 27 13.74 -2.94 6.86
C GLU A 27 12.41 -3.24 6.13
N ASP A 28 11.26 -3.13 6.81
CA ASP A 28 9.95 -3.56 6.29
C ASP A 28 9.05 -2.39 5.83
N ASP A 29 9.52 -1.53 4.94
CA ASP A 29 8.59 -0.64 4.22
C ASP A 29 7.70 -1.50 3.30
N PHE A 30 6.39 -1.52 3.54
CA PHE A 30 5.46 -2.25 2.67
C PHE A 30 5.26 -1.46 1.37
N CYS A 31 5.94 -1.89 0.30
CA CYS A 31 5.94 -1.21 -1.00
C CYS A 31 5.13 -1.97 -2.07
N GLN A 32 4.36 -1.24 -2.88
CA GLN A 32 3.64 -1.79 -4.04
C GLN A 32 3.70 -0.83 -5.23
N ALA A 33 4.10 -1.34 -6.40
CA ALA A 33 4.09 -0.59 -7.65
C ALA A 33 2.65 -0.27 -8.11
N PHE A 34 2.47 0.89 -8.77
CA PHE A 34 1.15 1.39 -9.13
C PHE A 34 1.01 1.76 -10.60
N SER A 35 0.53 0.82 -11.40
CA SER A 35 0.38 1.00 -12.84
C SER A 35 -0.91 1.72 -13.27
N ALA A 36 -1.91 1.88 -12.39
CA ALA A 36 -3.21 2.43 -12.78
C ALA A 36 -3.14 3.89 -13.26
N ILE A 37 -2.12 4.65 -12.84
CA ILE A 37 -1.91 6.02 -13.33
C ILE A 37 -1.56 6.07 -14.82
N ILE A 38 -1.05 4.98 -15.41
CA ILE A 38 -0.72 4.88 -16.84
C ILE A 38 -1.99 4.93 -17.69
N ASP A 39 -3.10 4.37 -17.19
CA ASP A 39 -4.39 4.40 -17.88
C ASP A 39 -4.96 5.83 -17.95
N ILE A 40 -4.55 6.71 -17.02
CA ILE A 40 -4.96 8.11 -16.96
C ILE A 40 -3.98 9.02 -17.72
N ASN A 41 -2.69 8.79 -17.55
CA ASN A 41 -1.63 9.47 -18.29
C ASN A 41 -0.45 8.52 -18.55
N PRO A 42 -0.29 8.01 -19.78
CA PRO A 42 0.78 7.09 -20.13
C PRO A 42 2.20 7.67 -20.02
N SER A 43 2.32 8.99 -19.90
CA SER A 43 3.59 9.69 -19.71
C SER A 43 4.06 9.76 -18.26
N CYS A 44 3.25 9.28 -17.30
CA CYS A 44 3.68 9.18 -15.92
C CYS A 44 4.62 7.98 -15.73
N GLU A 45 5.69 8.18 -14.99
CA GLU A 45 6.47 7.07 -14.47
C GLU A 45 5.66 6.34 -13.39
N ILE A 46 5.83 5.01 -13.28
CA ILE A 46 5.10 4.16 -12.34
C ILE A 46 5.72 4.28 -10.94
N PRO A 47 5.03 4.85 -9.93
CA PRO A 47 5.55 4.91 -8.58
C PRO A 47 5.44 3.54 -7.91
N SER A 48 6.25 3.35 -6.89
CA SER A 48 5.91 2.46 -5.78
C SER A 48 5.35 3.28 -4.62
N VAL A 49 4.22 2.87 -4.06
CA VAL A 49 3.71 3.41 -2.80
C VAL A 49 4.26 2.56 -1.67
N CYS A 50 4.95 3.19 -0.74
CA CYS A 50 5.59 2.53 0.39
C CYS A 50 5.02 3.05 1.70
N CYS A 51 4.69 2.17 2.63
CA CYS A 51 4.21 2.53 3.96
C CYS A 51 5.04 1.78 5.02
N PRO A 52 5.75 2.50 5.91
CA PRO A 52 6.48 1.89 7.01
C PRO A 52 5.55 1.07 7.92
N VAL A 53 6.03 -0.09 8.35
CA VAL A 53 5.34 -0.97 9.32
C VAL A 53 5.54 -0.45 10.75
N ASP A 54 6.68 0.17 11.00
CA ASP A 54 7.10 0.82 12.23
C ASP A 54 7.01 2.35 12.07
N GLU A 55 6.08 2.95 12.82
CA GLU A 55 5.82 4.40 12.94
C GLU A 55 6.50 5.30 11.89
N GLY A 56 5.77 5.62 10.83
CA GLY A 56 6.28 6.51 9.78
C GLY A 56 5.20 6.94 8.80
N ASN A 57 5.51 7.96 8.00
CA ASN A 57 4.62 8.42 6.94
C ASN A 57 4.85 7.58 5.69
N CYS A 58 3.76 7.21 4.99
CA CYS A 58 3.88 6.63 3.67
C CYS A 58 4.59 7.60 2.70
N TYR A 59 5.16 7.06 1.64
CA TYR A 59 5.84 7.84 0.61
C TYR A 59 5.64 7.23 -0.77
N TYR A 60 5.77 8.07 -1.80
CA TYR A 60 5.87 7.62 -3.19
C TYR A 60 7.35 7.50 -3.55
N LEU A 61 7.75 6.39 -4.15
CA LEU A 61 9.09 6.13 -4.64
C LEU A 61 9.04 6.10 -6.18
N SER A 62 9.72 7.04 -6.82
CA SER A 62 9.89 7.02 -8.27
C SER A 62 10.88 5.94 -8.70
N PRO A 63 10.85 5.51 -9.97
CA PRO A 63 11.80 4.52 -10.50
C PRO A 63 13.28 4.89 -10.37
N ASP A 64 13.60 6.19 -10.35
CA ASP A 64 14.96 6.71 -10.13
C ASP A 64 15.41 6.68 -8.64
N GLY A 65 14.51 6.26 -7.74
CA GLY A 65 14.79 6.14 -6.31
C GLY A 65 14.47 7.39 -5.47
N LYS A 66 13.91 8.44 -6.06
CA LYS A 66 13.50 9.64 -5.31
C LYS A 66 12.24 9.37 -4.46
N LYS A 67 12.28 9.82 -3.20
CA LYS A 67 11.20 9.65 -2.22
C LYS A 67 10.38 10.94 -2.08
N TYR A 68 9.06 10.78 -2.11
CA TYR A 68 8.07 11.83 -1.89
C TYR A 68 7.22 11.47 -0.68
N SER A 69 7.64 11.91 0.51
CA SER A 69 7.00 11.54 1.77
C SER A 69 5.72 12.32 2.01
N CYS A 70 4.66 11.60 2.40
CA CYS A 70 3.49 12.19 3.03
C CYS A 70 3.88 12.81 4.37
N ASP A 71 3.04 13.72 4.86
CA ASP A 71 3.24 14.41 6.12
C ASP A 71 1.97 14.35 6.95
N ALA A 72 1.92 13.42 7.92
CA ALA A 72 0.77 13.29 8.82
C ALA A 72 0.47 14.56 9.62
N SER A 73 1.45 15.47 9.80
CA SER A 73 1.19 16.77 10.45
C SER A 73 0.33 17.71 9.59
N GLN A 74 0.24 17.43 8.28
CA GLN A 74 -0.63 18.14 7.34
C GLN A 74 -1.97 17.43 7.11
N ALA A 75 -2.29 16.43 7.94
CA ALA A 75 -3.55 15.72 7.85
C ALA A 75 -4.73 16.66 8.13
N SER A 76 -5.77 16.59 7.30
CA SER A 76 -6.97 17.41 7.43
C SER A 76 -8.22 16.64 6.95
N SER A 77 -9.41 17.22 7.10
CA SER A 77 -10.65 16.60 6.60
C SER A 77 -10.65 16.32 5.09
N THR A 78 -9.87 17.08 4.32
CA THR A 78 -9.72 16.92 2.86
C THR A 78 -8.37 16.31 2.46
N ASN A 79 -7.49 16.04 3.42
CA ASN A 79 -6.17 15.41 3.24
C ASN A 79 -5.91 14.47 4.42
N PRO A 80 -6.72 13.44 4.68
CA PRO A 80 -6.65 12.68 5.93
C PRO A 80 -5.32 11.94 6.11
N ASP A 81 -4.61 11.71 5.01
CA ASP A 81 -3.38 10.92 4.97
C ASP A 81 -2.13 11.83 4.87
N GLY A 82 -2.30 13.16 4.82
CA GLY A 82 -1.17 14.09 4.76
C GLY A 82 -0.40 14.08 3.43
N CYS A 83 -0.93 13.45 2.38
CA CYS A 83 -0.19 13.12 1.16
C CYS A 83 -0.32 14.14 0.02
N ASN A 84 -1.22 15.12 0.10
CA ASN A 84 -1.49 16.04 -1.03
C ASN A 84 -0.21 16.66 -1.62
N LEU A 85 0.68 17.23 -0.80
CA LEU A 85 1.92 17.83 -1.32
C LEU A 85 2.86 16.80 -1.96
N ALA A 86 2.92 15.59 -1.42
CA ALA A 86 3.74 14.50 -1.96
C ALA A 86 3.22 14.05 -3.33
N GLN A 87 1.90 13.93 -3.48
CA GLN A 87 1.24 13.60 -4.74
C GLN A 87 1.50 14.69 -5.79
N GLU A 88 1.32 15.96 -5.42
CA GLU A 88 1.54 17.07 -6.37
C GLU A 88 2.99 17.09 -6.87
N LYS A 89 3.96 16.97 -5.97
CA LYS A 89 5.38 16.91 -6.34
C LYS A 89 5.71 15.69 -7.20
N TYR A 90 5.16 14.52 -6.87
CA TYR A 90 5.35 13.32 -7.67
C TYR A 90 4.85 13.55 -9.11
N ILE A 91 3.63 14.06 -9.25
CA ILE A 91 3.01 14.31 -10.56
C ILE A 91 3.80 15.35 -11.35
N GLU A 92 4.23 16.45 -10.72
CA GLU A 92 4.96 17.53 -11.39
C GLU A 92 6.31 17.08 -11.95
N GLU A 93 6.98 16.19 -11.24
CA GLU A 93 8.35 15.79 -11.59
C GLU A 93 8.41 14.49 -12.40
N ASN A 94 7.40 13.62 -12.30
CA ASN A 94 7.43 12.26 -12.89
C ASN A 94 6.33 12.03 -13.94
N CYS A 95 5.56 13.05 -14.31
CA CYS A 95 4.59 12.98 -15.40
C CYS A 95 4.79 14.12 -16.41
N GLU A 96 4.41 13.91 -17.68
CA GLU A 96 4.31 15.02 -18.64
C GLU A 96 3.07 15.88 -18.31
N THR A 97 3.28 16.93 -17.52
CA THR A 97 2.20 17.80 -17.03
C THR A 97 1.74 18.85 -18.04
N THR A 98 2.57 19.21 -19.03
CA THR A 98 2.26 20.24 -20.04
C THR A 98 0.98 19.96 -20.83
N LYS A 99 0.65 18.67 -21.03
CA LYS A 99 -0.55 18.21 -21.75
C LYS A 99 -1.61 17.61 -20.83
N MET A 100 -1.38 17.64 -19.51
CA MET A 100 -2.27 17.02 -18.53
C MET A 100 -3.44 17.96 -18.22
N SER A 101 -4.67 17.47 -18.38
CA SER A 101 -5.85 18.20 -17.96
C SER A 101 -5.95 18.24 -16.42
N ALA A 102 -6.62 19.26 -15.88
CA ALA A 102 -6.89 19.32 -14.44
C ALA A 102 -7.69 18.09 -13.95
N ALA A 103 -8.59 17.56 -14.79
CA ALA A 103 -9.34 16.35 -14.49
C ALA A 103 -8.44 15.12 -14.39
N ASN A 104 -7.49 14.94 -15.31
CA ASN A 104 -6.53 13.83 -15.26
C ASN A 104 -5.62 13.92 -14.03
N ARG A 105 -5.17 15.14 -13.69
CA ARG A 105 -4.37 15.38 -12.48
C ARG A 105 -5.14 14.96 -11.23
N GLU A 106 -6.40 15.35 -11.13
CA GLU A 106 -7.25 14.97 -10.00
C GLU A 106 -7.53 13.45 -9.97
N SER A 107 -7.78 12.82 -11.12
CA SER A 107 -7.92 11.37 -11.21
C SER A 107 -6.66 10.64 -10.72
N ILE A 108 -5.46 11.09 -11.10
CA ILE A 108 -4.20 10.50 -10.61
C ILE A 108 -4.11 10.63 -9.08
N LYS A 109 -4.45 11.79 -8.52
CA LYS A 109 -4.42 12.00 -7.06
C LYS A 109 -5.42 11.11 -6.33
N LEU A 110 -6.61 10.91 -6.88
CA LEU A 110 -7.61 9.99 -6.32
C LEU A 110 -7.09 8.56 -6.30
N GLU A 111 -6.49 8.11 -7.39
CA GLU A 111 -5.86 6.80 -7.54
C GLU A 111 -4.70 6.61 -6.54
N LEU A 112 -3.79 7.59 -6.43
CA LEU A 112 -2.71 7.57 -5.44
C LEU A 112 -3.25 7.56 -4.01
N THR A 113 -4.32 8.30 -3.72
CA THR A 113 -4.95 8.32 -2.39
C THR A 113 -5.58 6.98 -2.04
N ALA A 114 -6.31 6.38 -2.96
CA ALA A 114 -6.94 5.08 -2.77
C ALA A 114 -5.88 4.01 -2.46
N LEU A 115 -4.79 3.98 -3.23
CA LEU A 115 -3.70 3.05 -2.99
C LEU A 115 -2.98 3.32 -1.67
N THR A 116 -2.65 4.57 -1.35
CA THR A 116 -2.00 4.89 -0.05
C THR A 116 -2.83 4.38 1.12
N ARG A 117 -4.15 4.57 1.10
CA ARG A 117 -5.02 4.03 2.17
C ARG A 117 -5.00 2.52 2.25
N GLN A 118 -5.05 1.84 1.10
CA GLN A 118 -4.92 0.38 1.06
C GLN A 118 -3.59 -0.06 1.67
N MET A 119 -2.50 0.62 1.35
CA MET A 119 -1.16 0.30 1.82
C MET A 119 -0.98 0.56 3.32
N MET A 120 -1.53 1.66 3.84
CA MET A 120 -1.58 1.91 5.29
C MET A 120 -2.33 0.82 6.04
N LEU A 121 -3.48 0.36 5.51
CA LEU A 121 -4.24 -0.73 6.14
C LEU A 121 -3.44 -2.04 6.14
N LYS A 122 -2.73 -2.35 5.05
CA LYS A 122 -1.86 -3.52 4.97
C LYS A 122 -0.69 -3.43 5.96
N ALA A 123 -0.01 -2.28 6.01
CA ALA A 123 1.11 -2.04 6.93
C ALA A 123 0.66 -2.16 8.40
N ARG A 124 -0.50 -1.59 8.76
CA ARG A 124 -1.09 -1.75 10.11
C ARG A 124 -1.41 -3.19 10.45
N ASN A 125 -2.04 -3.93 9.52
CA ASN A 125 -2.34 -5.35 9.74
C ASN A 125 -1.06 -6.17 9.92
N TYR A 126 -0.01 -5.84 9.18
CA TYR A 126 1.29 -6.50 9.29
C TYR A 126 1.99 -6.18 10.62
N SER A 127 1.93 -4.92 11.06
CA SER A 127 2.42 -4.46 12.37
C SER A 127 1.76 -5.21 13.53
N LEU A 128 0.44 -5.48 13.46
CA LEU A 128 -0.27 -6.25 14.48
C LEU A 128 0.14 -7.73 14.55
N CYS A 129 0.79 -8.24 13.50
CA CYS A 129 1.27 -9.60 13.48
C CYS A 129 2.68 -9.74 14.09
N ASN A 130 3.51 -8.67 14.07
CA ASN A 130 4.91 -8.66 14.54
C ASN A 130 5.08 -8.15 15.97
#